data_AF-A0A518F0H3-F1
#
_entry.id   AF-A0A518F0H3-F1
#
_cell.length_a   1.000
_cell.length_b   1.000
_cell.length_c   1.000
_cell.angle_alpha   90.00
_cell.angle_beta   90.00
_cell.angle_gamma   90.00
#
_symmetry.space_group_name_H-M   'P 1'
#
loop_
_entity.id
_entity.type
_entity.pdbx_description
1 polymer ?
#
loop_
_entity_poly.entity_id
_entity_poly.type
_entity_poly.pdbx_seq_one_letter_code
_entity_poly.pdbx_strand_id
1 'polypeptide(L)' 'MSEFEVVSYTVEPVEGDDQIAITIHASDGNKWEYGVPFSRSTGRYTFEELDVLEVDFGEEFAEELSDKLDAVMAEVMKDA' A
#
# COMPACT_ATOMS: atom_id res chain seq x y z
N MET A 1 13.93 -10.24 10.63
CA MET A 1 14.27 -11.00 9.41
C MET A 1 12.95 -11.15 8.71
N SER A 2 12.78 -10.56 7.53
CA SER A 2 11.56 -10.74 6.74
C SER A 2 11.42 -12.19 6.34
N GLU A 3 10.18 -12.66 6.25
CA GLU A 3 9.85 -14.00 5.75
C GLU A 3 9.96 -14.06 4.22
N PHE A 4 9.69 -12.93 3.55
CA PHE A 4 9.72 -12.79 2.09
C PHE A 4 10.60 -11.61 1.64
N GLU A 5 11.13 -11.70 0.42
CA GLU A 5 11.87 -10.62 -0.23
C GLU A 5 11.00 -10.00 -1.34
N VAL A 6 10.72 -8.70 -1.24
CA VAL A 6 9.93 -7.97 -2.25
C VAL A 6 10.79 -7.73 -3.50
N VAL A 7 10.30 -8.19 -4.65
CA VAL A 7 10.93 -7.97 -5.96
C VAL A 7 10.39 -6.69 -6.61
N SER A 8 9.08 -6.47 -6.50
CA SER A 8 8.42 -5.27 -7.02
C SER A 8 7.06 -5.08 -6.37
N TYR A 9 6.62 -3.83 -6.23
CA TYR A 9 5.28 -3.52 -5.78
C TYR A 9 4.69 -2.31 -6.52
N THR A 10 3.36 -2.22 -6.55
CA THR A 10 2.62 -1.05 -7.05
C THR A 10 1.68 -0.53 -5.96
N VAL A 11 1.47 0.78 -5.97
CA VAL A 11 0.51 1.50 -5.12
C VAL A 11 -0.17 2.51 -6.01
N GLU A 12 -1.46 2.31 -6.29
CA GLU A 12 -2.19 3.11 -7.26
C GLU A 12 -3.65 3.32 -6.84
N PRO A 13 -4.21 4.54 -7.02
CA PRO A 13 -5.62 4.79 -6.76
C PRO A 13 -6.48 4.04 -7.79
N VAL A 14 -7.59 3.48 -7.35
CA VAL A 14 -8.55 2.81 -8.23
C VAL A 14 -9.45 3.87 -8.86
N GLU A 15 -9.38 4.02 -10.17
CA GLU A 15 -10.20 5.00 -10.90
C GLU A 15 -11.70 4.72 -10.70
N GLY A 16 -12.43 5.74 -10.24
CA GLY A 16 -13.87 5.63 -9.97
C GLY A 16 -14.23 5.01 -8.62
N ASP A 17 -13.25 4.64 -7.79
CA ASP A 17 -13.46 4.04 -6.47
C ASP A 17 -12.75 4.83 -5.36
N ASP A 18 -13.15 4.61 -4.10
CA ASP A 18 -12.60 5.22 -2.90
C ASP A 18 -11.55 4.30 -2.25
N GLN A 19 -10.69 3.72 -3.08
CA GLN A 19 -9.69 2.74 -2.68
C GLN A 19 -8.34 2.93 -3.38
N ILE A 20 -7.25 2.66 -2.68
CA ILE A 20 -5.90 2.47 -3.25
C ILE A 20 -5.63 0.97 -3.34
N ALA A 21 -5.20 0.50 -4.51
CA ALA A 21 -4.74 -0.86 -4.72
C ALA A 21 -3.23 -0.96 -4.44
N ILE A 22 -2.85 -1.95 -3.64
CA ILE A 22 -1.45 -2.33 -3.43
C ILE A 22 -1.25 -3.72 -4.01
N THR A 23 -0.23 -3.89 -4.85
CA THR A 23 0.18 -5.19 -5.35
C THR A 23 1.63 -5.43 -5.01
N ILE A 24 1.95 -6.56 -4.36
CA ILE A 24 3.31 -6.94 -3.98
C ILE A 24 3.67 -8.24 -4.69
N HIS A 25 4.84 -8.27 -5.32
CA HIS A 25 5.44 -9.47 -5.92
C HIS A 25 6.70 -9.83 -5.13
N ALA A 26 6.77 -11.05 -4.61
CA ALA A 26 7.95 -11.54 -3.89
C ALA A 26 8.79 -12.51 -4.73
N SER A 27 9.99 -12.79 -4.22
CA SER A 27 11.01 -13.61 -4.89
C SER A 27 10.65 -15.09 -4.98
N ASP A 28 9.73 -15.56 -4.13
CA ASP A 28 9.19 -16.93 -4.15
C ASP A 28 8.10 -17.15 -5.21
N GLY A 29 7.73 -16.09 -5.93
CA GLY A 29 6.68 -16.10 -6.97
C GLY A 29 5.27 -15.86 -6.44
N ASN A 30 5.11 -15.61 -5.13
CA ASN A 30 3.83 -15.22 -4.55
C ASN A 30 3.50 -13.76 -4.87
N LYS A 31 2.19 -13.48 -4.89
CA LYS A 31 1.61 -12.17 -5.12
C LYS A 31 0.60 -11.87 -4.02
N TRP A 32 0.68 -10.69 -3.43
CA TRP A 32 -0.30 -10.17 -2.49
C TRP A 32 -0.99 -8.95 -3.06
N GLU A 33 -2.30 -8.85 -2.81
CA GLU A 33 -3.13 -7.75 -3.30
C GLU A 33 -3.96 -7.23 -2.13
N TYR A 34 -3.85 -5.92 -1.88
CA TYR A 34 -4.56 -5.24 -0.81
C TYR A 34 -5.35 -4.07 -1.36
N GLY A 35 -6.49 -3.81 -0.71
CA GLY A 35 -7.33 -2.67 -0.95
C GLY A 35 -7.35 -1.76 0.27
N VAL A 36 -6.84 -0.54 0.13
CA VAL A 36 -6.82 0.45 1.21
C VAL A 36 -7.96 1.43 0.99
N PRO A 37 -9.05 1.34 1.77
CA PRO A 37 -10.15 2.30 1.66
C PRO A 37 -9.70 3.68 2.15
N PHE A 38 -10.15 4.73 1.46
CA PHE A 38 -9.90 6.10 1.85
C PHE A 38 -11.16 6.97 1.74
N SER A 39 -11.16 8.11 2.43
CA SER A 39 -12.25 9.07 2.38
C SER A 39 -11.85 10.27 1.52
N ARG A 40 -12.44 10.42 0.33
CA ARG A 40 -12.24 11.61 -0.54
C ARG A 40 -12.53 12.93 0.16
N SER A 41 -13.53 12.95 1.04
CA SER A 41 -13.92 14.17 1.76
C SER A 41 -12.87 14.64 2.78
N THR A 42 -12.01 13.76 3.27
CA THR A 42 -11.06 14.07 4.36
C THR A 42 -9.61 13.74 4.05
N GLY A 43 -9.33 13.01 2.96
CA GLY A 43 -8.00 12.52 2.60
C GLY A 43 -7.42 11.49 3.55
N ARG A 44 -8.24 10.89 4.43
CA ARG A 44 -7.80 9.88 5.39
C ARG A 44 -7.99 8.49 4.83
N TYR A 45 -7.01 7.62 5.06
CA TYR A 45 -7.08 6.18 4.76
C TYR A 45 -6.83 5.37 6.03
N THR A 46 -7.13 4.07 5.97
CA THR A 46 -6.82 3.13 7.06
C THR A 46 -6.33 1.85 6.44
N PHE A 47 -5.14 1.41 6.83
CA PHE A 47 -4.54 0.18 6.36
C PHE A 47 -4.16 -0.69 7.56
N GLU A 48 -5.01 -1.67 7.87
CA GLU A 48 -4.86 -2.51 9.07
C GLU A 48 -3.82 -3.63 8.86
N GLU A 49 -3.55 -4.00 7.60
CA GLU A 49 -2.61 -5.05 7.25
C GLU A 49 -1.13 -4.60 7.24
N LEU A 50 -0.84 -3.31 7.52
CA LEU A 50 0.53 -2.79 7.54
C LEU A 50 1.40 -3.52 8.58
N ASP A 51 0.86 -3.80 9.76
CA ASP A 51 1.55 -4.55 10.82
C ASP A 51 1.91 -5.98 10.37
N VAL A 52 1.07 -6.59 9.52
CA VAL A 52 1.32 -7.92 8.96
C VAL A 52 2.43 -7.85 7.92
N LEU A 53 2.42 -6.82 7.06
CA LEU A 53 3.46 -6.60 6.07
C LEU A 53 4.83 -6.32 6.72
N GLU A 54 4.86 -5.64 7.86
CA GLU A 54 6.10 -5.45 8.63
C GLU A 54 6.69 -6.80 9.09
N VAL A 55 5.84 -7.72 9.54
CA VAL A 55 6.29 -9.08 9.95
C VAL A 55 6.76 -9.89 8.74
N ASP A 56 6.01 -9.83 7.64
CA ASP A 56 6.24 -10.67 6.46
C ASP A 56 7.40 -10.16 5.57
N PHE A 57 7.49 -8.85 5.36
CA PHE A 57 8.42 -8.21 4.41
C PHE A 57 9.45 -7.30 5.09
N GLY A 58 9.27 -7.00 6.38
CA GLY A 58 10.20 -6.20 7.19
C GLY A 58 9.75 -4.75 7.40
N GLU A 59 10.25 -4.16 8.49
CA GLU A 59 10.01 -2.76 8.90
C GLU A 59 10.39 -1.75 7.80
N GLU A 60 11.55 -1.93 7.15
CA GLU A 60 12.00 -1.04 6.07
C GLU A 60 10.99 -0.98 4.91
N PHE A 61 10.39 -2.12 4.54
CA PHE A 61 9.39 -2.16 3.48
C PHE A 61 8.05 -1.55 3.94
N ALA A 62 7.63 -1.83 5.16
CA ALA A 62 6.40 -1.26 5.72
C ALA A 62 6.46 0.27 5.81
N GLU A 63 7.58 0.83 6.26
CA GLU A 63 7.82 2.28 6.27
C GLU A 63 7.77 2.87 4.85
N GLU A 64 8.46 2.25 3.88
CA GLU A 64 8.46 2.70 2.49
C GLU A 64 7.04 2.67 1.88
N LEU A 65 6.28 1.62 2.16
CA LEU A 65 4.90 1.47 1.70
C LEU A 65 3.98 2.53 2.31
N SER A 66 4.14 2.84 3.59
CA SER A 66 3.39 3.90 4.27
C SER A 66 3.66 5.27 3.66
N ASP A 67 4.94 5.61 3.43
CA ASP A 67 5.31 6.86 2.77
C ASP A 67 4.73 6.95 1.35
N LYS A 68 4.68 5.81 0.64
CA LYS A 68 4.09 5.74 -0.70
C LYS A 68 2.58 5.94 -0.68
N LEU A 69 1.87 5.38 0.30
CA LEU A 69 0.43 5.59 0.49
C LEU A 69 0.11 7.05 0.77
N ASP A 70 0.90 7.71 1.63
CA ASP A 70 0.77 9.13 1.91
C ASP A 70 0.98 10.00 0.65
N ALA A 71 1.99 9.66 -0.15
CA ALA A 71 2.25 10.36 -1.42
C ALA A 71 1.09 10.18 -2.42
N VAL A 72 0.58 8.95 -2.57
CA VAL A 72 -0.56 8.67 -3.46
C VAL A 72 -1.81 9.41 -2.98
N MET A 73 -2.09 9.40 -1.69
CA MET A 73 -3.22 10.14 -1.12
C MET A 73 -3.09 11.65 -1.32
N ALA A 74 -1.87 12.20 -1.19
CA ALA A 74 -1.63 13.61 -1.46
C ALA A 74 -1.91 13.98 -2.93
N GLU A 75 -1.59 13.10 -3.88
CA GLU A 75 -1.92 13.31 -5.30
C GLU A 75 -3.43 13.20 -5.54
N VAL A 76 -4.09 12.17 -5.01
CA VAL A 76 -5.56 12.00 -5.11
C VAL A 76 -6.30 13.23 -4.58
N MET A 77 -5.83 13.82 -3.48
CA MET A 77 -6.43 15.01 -2.87
C MET A 77 -6.15 16.30 -3.63
N LYS A 78 -5.15 16.34 -4.52
CA LYS A 78 -4.93 17.50 -5.41
C LYS A 78 -5.88 17.48 -6.61
N ASP A 79 -6.32 16.29 -7.01
CA ASP A 79 -7.21 16.07 -8.16
C ASP A 79 -8.71 16.06 -7.77
N ALA A 80 -9.03 16.05 -6.46
CA ALA A 80 -10.39 16.07 -5.90
C ALA A 80 -10.96 17.48 -5.72
#